data_AF-A0A9X5XCB3-F1
#
_entry.id   AF-A0A9X5XCB3-F1
#
_cell.length_a   1.000
_cell.length_b   1.000
_cell.length_c   1.000
_cell.angle_alpha   90.00
_cell.angle_beta   90.00
_cell.angle_gamma   90.00
#
_symmetry.space_group_name_H-M   'P 1'
#
loop_
_entity.id
_entity.type
_entity.pdbx_description
1 polymer ?
#
loop_
_entity_poly.entity_id
_entity_poly.type
_entity_poly.pdbx_seq_one_letter_code
_entity_poly.pdbx_strand_id
1 'polypeptide(L)'
;MSIPTPPVGGQVLGLAHYASRAALEAALVRIGSTFNQSVALRAVADQGGTVERDRLVGRLTGALKVEESAAEETVAEMTALKLLTETDASLVSLTEHGREVFEEIRTAGN
;
A
#
# COMPACT_ATOMS: atom_id res chain seq x y z
N MET A 1 44.57 8.08 8.44
CA MET A 1 43.46 8.87 9.00
C MET A 1 42.16 8.16 8.62
N SER A 2 41.44 7.57 9.57
CA SER A 2 40.15 6.92 9.29
C SER A 2 39.02 7.89 9.63
N ILE A 3 38.06 8.09 8.72
CA ILE A 3 36.88 8.92 8.99
C ILE A 3 35.81 7.99 9.59
N PRO A 4 35.30 8.26 10.80
CA PRO A 4 34.25 7.45 11.38
C PRO A 4 32.94 7.61 10.60
N THR A 5 32.29 6.50 10.27
CA THR A 5 30.96 6.52 9.64
C THR A 5 29.93 7.02 10.67
N PRO A 6 29.13 8.04 10.34
CA PRO A 6 28.07 8.48 11.24
C PRO A 6 27.07 7.34 11.48
N PRO A 7 26.64 7.12 12.74
CA PRO A 7 25.67 6.07 13.04
C PRO A 7 24.33 6.35 12.35
N VAL A 8 23.69 5.30 11.83
CA VAL A 8 22.31 5.38 11.33
C VAL A 8 21.38 5.54 12.53
N GLY A 9 21.13 6.79 12.92
CA GLY A 9 20.22 7.15 14.01
C GLY A 9 18.78 7.32 13.53
N GLY A 10 17.86 7.52 14.48
CA GLY A 10 16.42 7.69 14.20
C GLY A 10 16.12 8.83 13.20
N GLN A 11 16.91 9.90 13.20
CA GLN A 11 16.76 11.00 12.23
C GLN A 11 17.01 10.53 10.78
N VAL A 12 18.07 9.75 10.55
CA VAL A 12 18.40 9.23 9.21
C VAL A 12 17.30 8.29 8.72
N LEU A 13 16.79 7.42 9.61
CA LEU A 13 15.68 6.51 9.28
C LEU A 13 14.38 7.27 8.98
N GLY A 14 14.07 8.31 9.76
CA GLY A 14 12.92 9.17 9.51
C GLY A 14 13.00 9.88 8.16
N LEU A 15 14.15 10.48 7.85
CA LEU A 15 14.38 11.13 6.56
C LEU A 15 14.29 10.15 5.39
N ALA A 16 14.87 8.96 5.53
CA ALA A 16 14.76 7.91 4.51
C ALA A 16 13.30 7.50 4.30
N HIS A 17 12.54 7.29 5.37
CA HIS A 17 11.11 6.98 5.29
C HIS A 17 10.33 8.06 4.52
N TYR A 18 10.49 9.34 4.89
CA TYR A 18 9.78 10.44 4.22
C TYR A 18 10.22 10.60 2.76
N ALA A 19 11.52 10.49 2.47
CA ALA A 19 12.02 10.60 1.11
C ALA A 19 11.49 9.47 0.21
N SER A 20 11.55 8.22 0.68
CA SER A 20 11.00 7.07 -0.05
C SER A 20 9.49 7.18 -0.22
N ARG A 21 8.77 7.64 0.81
CA ARG A 21 7.32 7.87 0.73
C ARG A 21 6.97 8.91 -0.32
N ALA A 22 7.65 10.06 -0.32
CA ALA A 22 7.40 11.13 -1.28
C ALA A 22 7.69 10.70 -2.72
N ALA A 23 8.77 9.93 -2.93
CA ALA A 23 9.10 9.39 -4.24
C ALA A 23 8.02 8.42 -4.76
N LEU A 24 7.53 7.51 -3.89
CA LEU A 24 6.46 6.59 -4.25
C LEU A 24 5.14 7.32 -4.52
N GLU A 25 4.75 8.28 -3.68
CA GLU A 25 3.54 9.08 -3.90
C GLU A 25 3.58 9.82 -5.25
N ALA A 26 4.72 10.40 -5.63
CA ALA A 26 4.89 11.03 -6.93
C ALA A 26 4.75 10.03 -8.10
N ALA A 27 5.13 8.77 -7.92
CA ALA A 27 4.92 7.72 -8.91
C ALA A 27 3.47 7.29 -9.02
N LEU A 28 2.80 7.10 -7.87
CA LEU A 28 1.40 6.70 -7.79
C LEU A 28 0.46 7.71 -8.45
N VAL A 29 0.72 9.01 -8.25
CA VAL A 29 -0.07 10.09 -8.90
C VAL A 29 -0.06 9.97 -10.43
N ARG A 30 1.06 9.55 -11.04
CA ARG A 30 1.15 9.41 -12.51
C ARG A 30 0.27 8.30 -13.07
N ILE A 31 -0.02 7.28 -12.27
CA ILE A 31 -0.82 6.11 -12.65
C ILE A 31 -2.23 6.17 -12.06
N GLY A 32 -2.62 7.31 -11.47
CA GLY A 32 -3.96 7.51 -10.90
C GLY A 32 -4.23 6.70 -9.62
N SER A 33 -3.19 6.32 -8.87
CA SER A 33 -3.32 5.56 -7.62
C SER A 33 -2.88 6.38 -6.39
N THR A 34 -3.16 5.86 -5.19
CA THR A 34 -2.81 6.49 -3.91
C THR A 34 -1.90 5.59 -3.07
N PHE A 35 -1.22 6.17 -2.08
CA PHE A 35 -0.38 5.40 -1.17
C PHE A 35 -1.19 4.34 -0.42
N ASN A 36 -2.40 4.67 0.04
CA ASN A 36 -3.27 3.73 0.74
C ASN A 36 -3.66 2.54 -0.15
N GLN A 37 -4.02 2.81 -1.41
CA GLN A 37 -4.31 1.76 -2.40
C GLN A 37 -3.08 0.87 -2.64
N SER A 38 -1.88 1.44 -2.75
CA SER A 38 -0.64 0.66 -2.90
C SER A 38 -0.36 -0.28 -1.72
N VAL A 39 -0.64 0.18 -0.49
CA VAL A 39 -0.48 -0.63 0.72
C VAL A 39 -1.53 -1.73 0.78
N ALA A 40 -2.77 -1.43 0.37
CA ALA A 40 -3.84 -2.42 0.28
C ALA A 40 -3.54 -3.49 -0.77
N LEU A 41 -3.17 -3.10 -2.00
CA LEU A 41 -2.80 -4.02 -3.09
C LEU A 41 -1.66 -4.95 -2.65
N ARG A 42 -0.62 -4.40 -2.00
CA ARG A 42 0.46 -5.19 -1.41
C ARG A 42 -0.05 -6.17 -0.36
N ALA A 43 -0.90 -5.72 0.57
CA ALA A 43 -1.43 -6.57 1.63
C ALA A 43 -2.24 -7.76 1.10
N VAL A 44 -3.01 -7.55 0.03
CA VAL A 44 -3.78 -8.62 -0.63
C VAL A 44 -2.85 -9.54 -1.44
N ALA A 45 -1.90 -8.98 -2.18
CA ALA A 45 -0.93 -9.74 -2.97
C ALA A 45 -0.04 -10.65 -2.09
N ASP A 46 0.44 -10.15 -0.95
CA ASP A 46 1.25 -10.89 0.03
C ASP A 46 0.50 -12.10 0.65
N GLN A 47 -0.83 -12.16 0.51
CA GLN A 47 -1.68 -13.29 0.93
C GLN A 47 -2.15 -14.17 -0.23
N GLY A 48 -1.53 -14.06 -1.41
CA GLY A 48 -1.89 -14.86 -2.59
C GLY A 48 -3.08 -14.30 -3.38
N GLY A 49 -3.48 -13.05 -3.13
CA GLY A 49 -4.46 -12.32 -3.94
C GLY A 49 -5.90 -12.38 -3.45
N THR A 50 -6.19 -13.00 -2.30
CA THR A 50 -7.51 -13.00 -1.64
C THR A 50 -7.36 -12.91 -0.13
N VAL A 51 -8.13 -12.05 0.53
CA VAL A 51 -8.08 -11.84 1.99
C VAL A 51 -9.46 -11.57 2.58
N GLU A 52 -9.61 -11.77 3.88
CA GLU A 52 -10.75 -11.24 4.63
C GLU A 52 -10.73 -9.71 4.65
N ARG A 53 -11.89 -9.07 4.43
CA ARG A 53 -12.05 -7.62 4.40
C ARG A 53 -11.60 -6.98 5.71
N ASP A 54 -12.05 -7.51 6.85
CA ASP A 54 -11.71 -6.99 8.18
C ASP A 54 -10.22 -7.11 8.46
N ARG A 55 -9.58 -8.18 7.95
CA ARG A 55 -8.13 -8.35 8.05
C ARG A 55 -7.38 -7.33 7.19
N LEU A 56 -7.91 -6.99 6.00
CA LEU A 56 -7.35 -5.92 5.16
C LEU A 56 -7.47 -4.56 5.85
N VAL A 57 -8.65 -4.24 6.39
CA VAL A 57 -8.90 -3.01 7.15
C VAL A 57 -7.96 -2.92 8.35
N GLY A 58 -7.85 -3.99 9.16
CA GLY A 58 -6.92 -4.05 10.29
C GLY A 58 -5.44 -3.93 9.89
N ARG A 59 -5.07 -4.44 8.71
CA ARG A 59 -3.72 -4.26 8.16
C ARG A 59 -3.47 -2.79 7.77
N LEU A 60 -4.46 -2.13 7.17
CA LEU A 60 -4.36 -0.72 6.78
C LEU A 60 -4.29 0.21 7.99
N THR A 61 -5.17 0.05 8.99
CA THR A 61 -5.10 0.83 10.23
C THR A 61 -3.76 0.62 10.95
N GLY A 62 -3.29 -0.62 11.02
CA GLY A 62 -2.02 -0.97 11.64
C GLY A 62 -0.80 -0.36 10.94
N ALA A 63 -0.77 -0.38 9.60
CA ALA A 63 0.36 0.10 8.80
C ALA A 63 0.35 1.62 8.58
N LEU A 64 -0.82 2.19 8.28
CA LEU A 64 -0.98 3.59 7.95
C LEU A 64 -1.25 4.47 9.15
N LYS A 65 -1.61 3.87 10.31
CA LYS A 65 -2.02 4.59 11.53
C LYS A 65 -3.18 5.54 11.27
N VAL A 66 -4.14 5.10 10.46
CA VAL A 66 -5.40 5.78 10.15
C VAL A 66 -6.55 5.15 10.92
N GLU A 67 -7.64 5.91 11.05
CA GLU A 67 -8.90 5.43 11.60
C GLU A 67 -9.50 4.30 10.74
N GLU A 68 -10.27 3.42 11.37
CA GLU A 68 -10.94 2.30 10.72
C GLU A 68 -11.82 2.74 9.55
N SER A 69 -12.59 3.82 9.72
CA SER A 69 -13.47 4.36 8.67
C SER A 69 -12.70 4.77 7.40
N ALA A 70 -11.49 5.31 7.54
CA ALA A 70 -10.65 5.69 6.40
C ALA A 70 -10.07 4.46 5.68
N ALA A 71 -9.77 3.39 6.43
CA ALA A 71 -9.35 2.13 5.85
C ALA A 71 -10.51 1.44 5.12
N GLU A 72 -11.72 1.44 5.69
CA GLU A 72 -12.93 0.93 5.04
C GLU A 72 -13.26 1.69 3.75
N GLU A 73 -13.17 3.03 3.78
CA GLU A 73 -13.36 3.89 2.61
C GLU A 73 -12.35 3.56 1.51
N THR A 74 -11.08 3.35 1.87
CA THR A 74 -10.05 2.93 0.91
C THR A 74 -10.43 1.61 0.23
N VAL A 75 -10.89 0.60 1.00
CA VAL A 75 -11.30 -0.69 0.42
C VAL A 75 -12.53 -0.54 -0.46
N ALA A 76 -13.51 0.27 -0.05
CA ALA A 76 -14.70 0.54 -0.84
C ALA A 76 -14.38 1.26 -2.17
N GLU A 77 -13.48 2.25 -2.14
CA GLU A 77 -12.97 2.95 -3.33
C GLU A 77 -12.29 1.95 -4.27
N MET A 78 -11.44 1.06 -3.75
CA MET A 78 -10.75 0.05 -4.57
C MET A 78 -11.72 -0.93 -5.24
N THR A 79 -12.80 -1.32 -4.56
CA THR A 79 -13.87 -2.13 -5.16
C THR A 79 -14.61 -1.34 -6.24
N ALA A 80 -14.91 -0.07 -6.01
CA ALA A 80 -15.55 0.81 -7.01
C ALA A 80 -14.67 1.01 -8.25
N LEU A 81 -13.35 1.10 -8.07
CA LEU A 81 -12.34 1.17 -9.14
C LEU A 81 -12.04 -0.18 -9.78
N LYS A 82 -12.69 -1.27 -9.33
CA LYS A 82 -12.46 -2.64 -9.81
C LYS A 82 -11.02 -3.11 -9.64
N LEU A 83 -10.29 -2.59 -8.65
CA LEU A 83 -8.98 -3.11 -8.23
C LEU A 83 -9.17 -4.35 -7.34
N LEU A 84 -10.25 -4.34 -6.56
CA LEU A 84 -10.72 -5.47 -5.78
C LEU A 84 -12.11 -5.90 -6.26
N THR A 85 -12.43 -7.16 -6.02
CA THR A 85 -13.80 -7.69 -6.13
C THR A 85 -14.16 -8.39 -4.83
N GLU A 86 -15.41 -8.26 -4.42
CA GLU A 86 -15.97 -9.06 -3.33
C GLU A 86 -16.35 -10.43 -3.91
N THR A 87 -15.79 -11.51 -3.37
CA THR A 87 -16.10 -12.88 -3.82
C THR A 87 -17.15 -13.53 -2.94
N ASP A 88 -17.11 -13.25 -1.65
CA ASP A 88 -18.07 -13.62 -0.61
C ASP A 88 -18.28 -12.41 0.31
N ALA A 89 -19.29 -12.45 1.19
CA ALA A 89 -19.64 -11.31 2.07
C ALA A 89 -18.46 -10.79 2.94
N SER A 90 -17.45 -11.61 3.20
CA SER A 90 -16.28 -11.25 4.01
C SER A 90 -14.94 -11.29 3.25
N LEU A 91 -14.91 -11.69 1.97
CA LEU A 91 -13.67 -11.87 1.21
C LEU A 91 -13.54 -10.86 0.08
N VAL A 92 -12.34 -10.32 -0.07
CA VAL A 92 -11.94 -9.47 -1.19
C VAL A 92 -10.75 -10.08 -1.93
N SER A 93 -10.81 -10.07 -3.25
CA SER A 93 -9.77 -10.58 -4.14
C SER A 93 -9.27 -9.51 -5.09
N LEU A 94 -7.98 -9.59 -5.45
CA LEU A 94 -7.45 -8.81 -6.57
C LEU A 94 -8.16 -9.23 -7.86
N THR A 95 -8.69 -8.24 -8.58
CA THR A 95 -9.09 -8.43 -9.98
C THR A 95 -7.84 -8.53 -10.86
N GLU A 96 -8.03 -8.84 -12.14
CA GLU A 96 -6.91 -8.75 -13.09
C GLU A 96 -6.35 -7.32 -13.17
N HIS A 97 -7.23 -6.32 -13.23
CA HIS A 97 -6.82 -4.92 -13.23
C HIS A 97 -6.06 -4.53 -11.96
N GLY A 98 -6.49 -5.01 -10.79
CA GLY A 98 -5.76 -4.80 -9.53
C GLY A 98 -4.37 -5.42 -9.53
N ARG A 99 -4.19 -6.58 -10.18
CA ARG A 99 -2.87 -7.22 -10.35
C ARG A 99 -1.98 -6.40 -11.28
N GLU A 100 -2.51 -5.93 -12.40
CA GLU A 100 -1.78 -5.07 -13.35
C GLU A 100 -1.28 -3.80 -12.67
N VAL A 101 -2.16 -3.09 -11.95
CA VAL A 101 -1.80 -1.88 -11.21
C VAL A 101 -0.75 -2.18 -10.13
N PHE A 102 -0.87 -3.30 -9.41
CA PHE A 102 0.13 -3.67 -8.40
C PHE A 102 1.51 -3.94 -9.03
N GLU A 103 1.56 -4.60 -10.19
CA GLU A 103 2.80 -4.82 -10.93
C GLU A 103 3.39 -3.52 -11.48
N GLU A 104 2.56 -2.59 -11.96
CA GLU A 104 2.99 -1.26 -12.37
C GLU A 104 3.61 -0.48 -11.18
N ILE A 105 2.97 -0.53 -10.01
CA ILE A 105 3.52 0.07 -8.78
C ILE A 105 4.85 -0.56 -8.40
N ARG A 106 4.96 -1.89 -8.45
CA ARG A 106 6.19 -2.62 -8.09
C ARG A 106 7.34 -2.26 -9.01
N THR A 107 7.07 -2.01 -10.28
CA THR A 107 8.10 -1.62 -11.27
C THR A 107 8.44 -0.13 -11.20
N ALA A 108 7.47 0.74 -10.94
CA ALA A 108 7.71 2.19 -10.79
C ALA A 108 8.53 2.57 -9.54
N GLY A 109 8.57 1.70 -8.53
CA GLY A 109 9.37 1.88 -7.32
C GLY A 109 10.82 1.39 -7.39
N ASN A 110 11.24 0.79 -8.52
CA ASN A 110 12.62 0.31 -8.75
C ASN A 110 13.41 1.22 -9.69
#